data_AF-A0A0D6KIF6-F1
#
_entry.id   AF-A0A0D6KIF6-F1
#
_cell.length_a   1.000
_cell.length_b   1.000
_cell.length_c   1.000
_cell.angle_alpha   90.00
_cell.angle_beta   90.00
_cell.angle_gamma   90.00
#
_symmetry.space_group_name_H-M   'P 1'
#
loop_
_entity.id
_entity.type
_entity.pdbx_description
1 polymer ?
#
loop_
_entity_poly.entity_id
_entity_poly.type
_entity_poly.pdbx_seq_one_letter_code
_entity_poly.pdbx_strand_id
1 'polypeptide(L)'
;MQKRQLYPKLKFLLLGCLVATVIIASQHLNIQEMLLTLITSVNNLGYFGPIAFIAVYNLATLLFVPGSILTLKGGCLFGVFWGSVYVIIAATIGATLAFLIGRYLSRDWVAQQLEKHPKFKAIDLAVAQAGWKIVLLTRLSPIFPFNLLNYAFGVTQVSLKDYILGSLGIIPGTVMYVYIGSLATNLTMLNTSNHPSNPQAQIGEWVIQILGLIATVAVTIYITKVAQKALKQTVAIVEITDDRSNEK
;
A
#
# COMPACT_ATOMS: atom_id res chain seq x y z
N MET A 1 -30.31 9.21 31.44
CA MET A 1 -30.11 8.95 29.99
C MET A 1 -28.69 9.28 29.46
N GLN A 2 -27.62 9.18 30.28
CA GLN A 2 -26.24 9.56 29.86
C GLN A 2 -25.30 8.40 29.48
N LYS A 3 -25.67 7.12 29.70
CA LYS A 3 -24.76 5.97 29.48
C LYS A 3 -24.49 5.62 28.01
N ARG A 4 -25.28 6.12 27.04
CA ARG A 4 -25.20 5.68 25.63
C ARG A 4 -24.09 6.37 24.80
N GLN A 5 -23.53 7.49 25.29
CA GLN A 5 -22.44 8.23 24.61
C GLN A 5 -21.03 7.94 25.14
N LEU A 6 -20.88 7.20 26.26
CA LEU A 6 -19.58 6.92 26.88
C LEU A 6 -18.84 5.75 26.18
N TYR A 7 -19.58 4.78 25.66
CA TYR A 7 -19.05 3.60 24.96
C TYR A 7 -18.26 3.90 23.67
N PRO A 8 -18.66 4.82 22.77
CA PRO A 8 -17.88 5.12 21.58
C PRO A 8 -16.53 5.77 21.95
N LYS A 9 -16.51 6.77 22.84
CA LYS A 9 -15.26 7.43 23.28
C LYS A 9 -14.29 6.47 23.97
N LEU A 10 -14.80 5.54 24.78
CA LEU A 10 -13.99 4.51 25.40
C LEU A 10 -13.43 3.51 24.37
N LYS A 11 -14.21 3.13 23.34
CA LYS A 11 -13.72 2.30 22.23
C LYS A 11 -12.63 3.01 21.43
N PHE A 12 -12.75 4.32 21.18
CA PHE A 12 -11.72 5.12 20.51
C PHE A 12 -10.46 5.27 21.36
N LEU A 13 -10.61 5.45 22.68
CA LEU A 13 -9.49 5.50 23.60
C LEU A 13 -8.78 4.15 23.68
N LEU A 14 -9.54 3.05 23.73
CA LEU A 14 -9.01 1.68 23.78
C LEU A 14 -8.38 1.27 22.45
N LEU A 15 -8.96 1.65 21.31
CA LEU A 15 -8.38 1.40 19.99
C LEU A 15 -7.16 2.29 19.74
N GLY A 16 -7.23 3.57 20.13
CA GLY A 16 -6.10 4.49 20.07
C GLY A 16 -4.96 4.02 20.98
N CYS A 17 -5.28 3.53 22.19
CA CYS A 17 -4.32 2.86 23.05
C CYS A 17 -3.82 1.57 22.42
N LEU A 18 -4.68 0.72 21.83
CA LEU A 18 -4.27 -0.53 21.17
C LEU A 18 -3.30 -0.23 20.02
N VAL A 19 -3.65 0.69 19.12
CA VAL A 19 -2.84 1.12 17.99
C VAL A 19 -1.56 1.78 18.47
N ALA A 20 -1.61 2.66 19.48
CA ALA A 20 -0.42 3.27 20.07
C ALA A 20 0.47 2.23 20.76
N THR A 21 -0.09 1.29 21.53
CA THR A 21 0.67 0.17 22.11
C THR A 21 1.21 -0.75 21.06
N VAL A 22 0.52 -0.96 19.93
CA VAL A 22 1.00 -1.74 18.80
C VAL A 22 2.14 -1.01 18.09
N ILE A 23 2.05 0.30 17.90
CA ILE A 23 3.10 1.14 17.30
C ILE A 23 4.32 1.17 18.23
N ILE A 24 4.12 1.44 19.52
CA ILE A 24 5.18 1.47 20.53
C ILE A 24 5.79 0.06 20.71
N ALA A 25 4.98 -0.99 20.73
CA ALA A 25 5.45 -2.37 20.73
C ALA A 25 6.16 -2.72 19.42
N SER A 26 5.77 -2.16 18.27
CA SER A 26 6.48 -2.36 17.00
C SER A 26 7.85 -1.66 16.94
N GLN A 27 8.04 -0.62 17.77
CA GLN A 27 9.31 0.08 17.93
C GLN A 27 10.22 -0.59 18.97
N HIS A 28 9.64 -1.23 20.01
CA HIS A 28 10.39 -1.86 21.10
C HIS A 28 10.59 -3.37 20.97
N LEU A 29 9.63 -4.08 20.38
CA LEU A 29 9.83 -5.43 19.90
C LEU A 29 10.31 -5.26 18.47
N ASN A 30 11.40 -5.91 18.07
CA ASN A 30 11.86 -5.94 16.68
C ASN A 30 10.85 -6.72 15.80
N ILE A 31 9.57 -6.32 15.77
CA ILE A 31 8.50 -6.95 14.99
C ILE A 31 8.90 -6.95 13.53
N GLN A 32 9.61 -5.92 13.09
CA GLN A 32 10.18 -5.89 11.76
C GLN A 32 11.15 -7.06 11.53
N GLU A 33 12.11 -7.32 12.42
CA GLU A 33 13.00 -8.48 12.30
C GLU A 33 12.28 -9.80 12.48
N MET A 34 11.28 -9.89 13.37
CA MET A 34 10.51 -11.10 13.59
C MET A 34 9.65 -11.45 12.36
N LEU A 35 8.98 -10.46 11.76
CA LEU A 35 8.25 -10.63 10.50
C LEU A 35 9.22 -10.95 9.35
N LEU A 36 10.39 -10.31 9.30
CA LEU A 36 11.43 -10.63 8.32
C LEU A 36 11.92 -12.08 8.49
N THR A 37 12.12 -12.55 9.72
CA THR A 37 12.55 -13.92 10.03
C THR A 37 11.48 -14.95 9.70
N LEU A 38 10.21 -14.64 9.98
CA LEU A 38 9.07 -15.45 9.56
C LEU A 38 9.02 -15.54 8.03
N ILE A 39 9.23 -14.43 7.33
CA ILE A 39 9.29 -14.36 5.86
C ILE A 39 10.46 -15.17 5.31
N THR A 40 11.63 -15.19 5.93
CA THR A 40 12.74 -16.06 5.47
C THR A 40 12.42 -17.53 5.72
N SER A 41 11.70 -17.83 6.81
CA SER A 41 11.24 -19.18 7.13
C SER A 41 10.18 -19.69 6.14
N VAL A 42 9.46 -18.79 5.46
CA VAL A 42 8.48 -19.11 4.40
C VAL A 42 9.07 -20.00 3.31
N ASN A 43 10.36 -19.84 2.96
CA ASN A 43 11.00 -20.70 1.96
C ASN A 43 10.99 -22.19 2.35
N ASN A 44 10.94 -22.50 3.64
CA ASN A 44 10.93 -23.88 4.12
C ASN A 44 9.51 -24.50 4.13
N LEU A 45 8.46 -23.70 3.90
CA LEU A 45 7.06 -24.17 3.91
C LEU A 45 6.59 -24.74 2.56
N GLY A 46 7.43 -24.73 1.52
CA GLY A 46 7.08 -25.26 0.20
C GLY A 46 5.80 -24.62 -0.38
N TYR A 47 4.79 -25.44 -0.66
CA TYR A 47 3.52 -25.00 -1.27
C TYR A 47 2.72 -24.00 -0.40
N PHE A 48 2.87 -24.02 0.93
CA PHE A 48 2.17 -23.08 1.81
C PHE A 48 2.85 -21.71 1.91
N GLY A 49 4.02 -21.55 1.30
CA GLY A 49 4.81 -20.34 1.41
C GLY A 49 4.07 -19.05 1.01
N PRO A 50 3.40 -19.00 -0.17
CA PRO A 50 2.64 -17.83 -0.60
C PRO A 50 1.52 -17.44 0.37
N ILE A 51 0.81 -18.41 0.96
CA ILE A 51 -0.29 -18.15 1.90
C ILE A 51 0.26 -17.52 3.19
N ALA A 52 1.35 -18.07 3.72
CA ALA A 52 2.01 -17.52 4.91
C ALA A 52 2.52 -16.08 4.64
N PHE A 53 3.12 -15.85 3.47
CA PHE A 53 3.56 -14.51 3.06
C PHE A 53 2.40 -13.51 3.00
N ILE A 54 1.28 -13.88 2.38
CA ILE A 54 0.09 -13.01 2.29
C ILE A 54 -0.44 -12.68 3.70
N ALA A 55 -0.52 -13.67 4.60
CA ALA A 55 -0.98 -13.46 5.97
C ALA A 55 -0.06 -12.49 6.73
N VAL A 56 1.26 -12.69 6.63
CA VAL A 56 2.26 -11.81 7.24
C VAL A 56 2.20 -10.40 6.66
N TYR A 57 2.07 -10.26 5.35
CA TYR A 57 1.94 -8.97 4.68
C TYR A 57 0.70 -8.20 5.16
N ASN A 58 -0.44 -8.89 5.29
CA ASN A 58 -1.68 -8.29 5.79
C ASN A 58 -1.53 -7.80 7.22
N LEU A 59 -0.99 -8.63 8.12
CA LEU A 59 -0.68 -8.22 9.49
C LEU A 59 0.22 -6.99 9.50
N ALA A 60 1.32 -7.04 8.76
CA ALA A 60 2.27 -5.93 8.69
C ALA A 60 1.64 -4.63 8.17
N THR A 61 0.75 -4.73 7.17
CA THR A 61 -0.04 -3.58 6.66
C THR A 61 -0.91 -2.96 7.76
N LEU A 62 -1.56 -3.80 8.59
CA LEU A 62 -2.38 -3.33 9.71
C LEU A 62 -1.55 -2.73 10.86
N LEU A 63 -0.32 -3.21 11.05
CA LEU A 63 0.62 -2.72 12.06
C LEU A 63 1.46 -1.53 11.57
N PHE A 64 1.08 -0.89 10.45
CA PHE A 64 1.78 0.25 9.86
C PHE A 64 3.23 -0.03 9.40
N VAL A 65 3.62 -1.30 9.24
CA VAL A 65 4.94 -1.66 8.70
C VAL A 65 5.06 -1.22 7.25
N PRO A 66 6.19 -0.62 6.81
CA PRO A 66 6.37 -0.18 5.44
C PRO A 66 6.21 -1.32 4.43
N GLY A 67 5.16 -1.24 3.60
CA GLY A 67 4.85 -2.26 2.58
C GLY A 67 5.96 -2.46 1.55
N SER A 68 6.80 -1.45 1.30
CA SER A 68 7.94 -1.52 0.37
C SER A 68 8.93 -2.63 0.72
N ILE A 69 9.19 -2.85 2.01
CA ILE A 69 10.12 -3.88 2.50
C ILE A 69 9.56 -5.27 2.18
N LEU A 70 8.27 -5.47 2.42
CA LEU A 70 7.58 -6.74 2.17
C LEU A 70 7.46 -7.01 0.67
N THR A 71 7.20 -5.98 -0.13
CA THR A 71 7.16 -6.07 -1.59
C THR A 71 8.52 -6.47 -2.18
N LEU A 72 9.61 -5.87 -1.70
CA LEU A 72 10.98 -6.28 -2.07
C LEU A 72 11.22 -7.76 -1.73
N LYS A 73 10.86 -8.17 -0.51
CA LYS A 73 10.98 -9.57 -0.08
C LYS A 73 10.14 -10.52 -0.93
N GLY A 74 8.94 -10.12 -1.35
CA GLY A 74 8.13 -10.91 -2.29
C GLY A 74 8.86 -11.20 -3.59
N GLY A 75 9.62 -10.21 -4.11
CA GLY A 75 10.50 -10.40 -5.25
C GLY A 75 11.68 -11.33 -4.98
N CYS A 76 12.28 -11.25 -3.79
CA CYS A 76 13.38 -12.14 -3.41
C CYS A 76 12.94 -13.61 -3.31
N LEU A 77 11.73 -13.87 -2.82
CA LEU A 77 11.26 -15.24 -2.50
C LEU A 77 10.60 -15.91 -3.70
N PHE A 78 9.81 -15.17 -4.47
CA PHE A 78 8.92 -15.73 -5.49
C PHE A 78 9.27 -15.27 -6.92
N GLY A 79 10.32 -14.46 -7.08
CA GLY A 79 10.71 -13.87 -8.36
C GLY A 79 9.71 -12.81 -8.86
N VAL A 80 9.96 -12.30 -10.07
CA VAL A 80 9.22 -11.14 -10.60
C VAL A 80 7.73 -11.43 -10.80
N PHE A 81 7.38 -12.53 -11.48
CA PHE A 81 5.99 -12.82 -11.84
C PHE A 81 5.15 -13.21 -10.63
N TRP A 82 5.50 -14.30 -9.95
CA TRP A 82 4.74 -14.80 -8.80
C TRP A 82 4.83 -13.87 -7.59
N GLY A 83 5.97 -13.23 -7.37
CA GLY A 83 6.11 -12.19 -6.35
C GLY A 83 5.16 -11.02 -6.59
N SER A 84 5.01 -10.56 -7.84
CA SER A 84 4.06 -9.50 -8.18
C SER A 84 2.62 -9.94 -7.93
N VAL A 85 2.25 -11.15 -8.35
CA VAL A 85 0.89 -11.70 -8.13
C VAL A 85 0.57 -11.78 -6.64
N TYR A 86 1.44 -12.39 -5.84
CA TYR A 86 1.19 -12.56 -4.40
C TYR A 86 1.18 -11.22 -3.66
N VAL A 87 2.06 -10.28 -4.01
CA VAL A 87 2.06 -8.95 -3.40
C VAL A 87 0.82 -8.16 -3.79
N ILE A 88 0.37 -8.20 -5.04
CA ILE A 88 -0.87 -7.51 -5.45
C ILE A 88 -2.06 -8.06 -4.66
N ILE A 89 -2.16 -9.38 -4.51
CA ILE A 89 -3.24 -10.01 -3.73
C ILE A 89 -3.15 -9.58 -2.26
N ALA A 90 -1.97 -9.71 -1.65
CA ALA A 90 -1.74 -9.33 -0.26
C ALA A 90 -2.01 -7.83 -0.01
N ALA A 91 -1.41 -6.95 -0.80
CA ALA A 91 -1.59 -5.51 -0.69
C ALA A 91 -3.06 -5.11 -0.88
N THR A 92 -3.79 -5.75 -1.80
CA THR A 92 -5.22 -5.49 -1.98
C THR A 92 -6.02 -5.91 -0.75
N ILE A 93 -5.80 -7.12 -0.23
CA ILE A 93 -6.50 -7.61 0.97
C ILE A 93 -6.17 -6.72 2.18
N GLY A 94 -4.90 -6.46 2.45
CA GLY A 94 -4.45 -5.64 3.58
C GLY A 94 -4.96 -4.20 3.48
N ALA A 95 -4.93 -3.62 2.28
CA ALA A 95 -5.50 -2.30 2.02
C ALA A 95 -7.01 -2.29 2.27
N THR A 96 -7.75 -3.31 1.84
CA THR A 96 -9.19 -3.44 2.09
C THR A 96 -9.49 -3.61 3.57
N LEU A 97 -8.72 -4.41 4.30
CA LEU A 97 -8.88 -4.58 5.75
C LEU A 97 -8.65 -3.25 6.49
N ALA A 98 -7.56 -2.56 6.20
CA ALA A 98 -7.27 -1.25 6.79
C ALA A 98 -8.35 -0.20 6.46
N PHE A 99 -8.86 -0.21 5.24
CA PHE A 99 -9.98 0.63 4.81
C PHE A 99 -11.26 0.34 5.58
N LEU A 100 -11.64 -0.94 5.74
CA LEU A 100 -12.83 -1.33 6.49
C LEU A 100 -12.68 -1.01 7.98
N ILE A 101 -11.48 -1.20 8.54
CA ILE A 101 -11.18 -0.79 9.92
C ILE A 101 -11.37 0.72 10.05
N GLY A 102 -10.77 1.53 9.17
CA GLY A 102 -10.96 2.98 9.16
C GLY A 102 -12.44 3.37 9.04
N ARG A 103 -13.20 2.67 8.21
CA ARG A 103 -14.62 2.95 8.00
C ARG A 103 -15.50 2.69 9.20
N TYR A 104 -15.39 1.49 9.77
CA TYR A 104 -16.32 1.07 10.82
C TYR A 104 -15.88 1.52 12.20
N LEU A 105 -14.58 1.69 12.43
CA LEU A 105 -14.08 2.11 13.73
C LEU A 105 -14.11 3.64 13.84
N SER A 106 -13.91 4.41 12.77
CA SER A 106 -13.77 5.88 12.86
C SER A 106 -15.01 6.70 12.50
N ARG A 107 -16.15 6.07 12.15
CA ARG A 107 -17.34 6.74 11.60
C ARG A 107 -17.79 7.99 12.38
N ASP A 108 -17.79 7.95 13.71
CA ASP A 108 -18.22 9.08 14.55
C ASP A 108 -17.19 10.23 14.58
N TRP A 109 -15.89 9.92 14.52
CA TRP A 109 -14.81 10.92 14.45
C TRP A 109 -14.82 11.63 13.09
N VAL A 110 -15.07 10.87 12.02
CA VAL A 110 -15.19 11.39 10.66
C VAL A 110 -16.34 12.36 10.53
N ALA A 111 -17.53 11.97 11.02
CA ALA A 111 -18.71 12.83 11.01
C ALA A 111 -18.42 14.17 11.71
N GLN A 112 -17.74 14.13 12.87
CA GLN A 112 -17.34 15.34 13.59
C GLN A 112 -16.29 16.19 12.85
N GLN A 113 -15.36 15.59 12.11
CA GLN A 113 -14.36 16.36 11.35
C GLN A 113 -14.92 16.94 10.04
N LEU A 114 -15.86 16.24 9.39
CA LEU A 114 -16.62 16.78 8.25
C LEU A 114 -17.46 17.99 8.65
N GLU A 115 -18.01 17.99 9.88
CA GLU A 115 -18.73 19.15 10.43
C GLU A 115 -17.80 20.31 10.80
N LYS A 116 -16.56 20.04 11.23
CA LYS A 116 -15.60 21.05 11.69
C LYS A 116 -14.73 21.66 10.58
N HIS A 117 -14.59 21.00 9.44
CA HIS A 117 -13.69 21.44 8.37
C HIS A 117 -14.37 21.42 6.99
N PRO A 118 -14.86 22.56 6.48
CA PRO A 118 -15.54 22.65 5.19
C PRO A 118 -14.73 22.08 4.02
N LYS A 119 -13.40 22.24 4.03
CA LYS A 119 -12.49 21.65 3.03
C LYS A 119 -12.55 20.11 2.97
N PHE A 120 -12.83 19.44 4.08
CA PHE A 120 -13.02 17.98 4.10
C PHE A 120 -14.33 17.58 3.42
N LYS A 121 -15.36 18.42 3.46
CA LYS A 121 -16.65 18.20 2.79
C LYS A 121 -16.54 18.29 1.27
N ALA A 122 -15.72 19.21 0.76
CA ALA A 122 -15.40 19.31 -0.66
C ALA A 122 -14.64 18.07 -1.19
N ILE A 123 -13.67 17.56 -0.40
CA ILE A 123 -12.98 16.29 -0.68
C ILE A 123 -13.97 15.12 -0.66
N ASP A 124 -14.92 15.12 0.27
CA ASP A 124 -15.95 14.08 0.40
C ASP A 124 -16.90 14.03 -0.83
N LEU A 125 -17.28 15.20 -1.35
CA LEU A 125 -18.08 15.33 -2.57
C LEU A 125 -17.31 14.92 -3.83
N ALA A 126 -16.02 15.29 -3.93
CA ALA A 126 -15.16 14.89 -5.04
C ALA A 126 -14.96 13.36 -5.09
N VAL A 127 -14.78 12.76 -3.90
CA VAL A 127 -14.71 11.33 -3.70
C VAL A 127 -16.03 10.63 -4.07
N ALA A 128 -17.17 11.23 -3.78
CA ALA A 128 -18.47 10.66 -4.13
C ALA A 128 -18.71 10.59 -5.66
N GLN A 129 -18.11 11.50 -6.44
CA GLN A 129 -18.30 11.53 -7.90
C GLN A 129 -17.26 10.70 -8.69
N ALA A 130 -16.04 10.55 -8.17
CA ALA A 130 -14.95 9.87 -8.89
C ALA A 130 -14.00 9.08 -7.96
N GLY A 131 -14.54 8.44 -6.91
CA GLY A 131 -13.76 7.78 -5.86
C GLY A 131 -12.68 6.84 -6.37
N TRP A 132 -12.97 6.02 -7.38
CA TRP A 132 -11.99 5.06 -7.91
C TRP A 132 -10.83 5.76 -8.63
N LYS A 133 -11.08 6.88 -9.32
CA LYS A 133 -10.02 7.65 -10.00
C LYS A 133 -9.11 8.31 -8.98
N ILE A 134 -9.66 8.86 -7.90
CA ILE A 134 -8.86 9.47 -6.83
C ILE A 134 -7.99 8.41 -6.16
N VAL A 135 -8.56 7.25 -5.83
CA VAL A 135 -7.78 6.13 -5.28
C VAL A 135 -6.70 5.69 -6.27
N LEU A 136 -7.03 5.47 -7.55
CA LEU A 136 -6.06 5.09 -8.58
C LEU A 136 -4.89 6.07 -8.67
N LEU A 137 -5.19 7.37 -8.84
CA LEU A 137 -4.19 8.41 -9.03
C LEU A 137 -3.30 8.59 -7.79
N THR A 138 -3.87 8.46 -6.59
CA THR A 138 -3.10 8.51 -5.34
C THR A 138 -2.27 7.26 -5.11
N ARG A 139 -2.66 6.08 -5.63
CA ARG A 139 -1.82 4.86 -5.59
C ARG A 139 -0.67 4.91 -6.58
N LEU A 140 -0.93 5.45 -7.77
CA LEU A 140 0.10 5.67 -8.79
C LEU A 140 1.09 6.78 -8.39
N SER A 141 0.71 7.63 -7.46
CA SER A 141 1.51 8.75 -6.99
C SER A 141 2.08 8.47 -5.60
N PRO A 142 3.41 8.30 -5.43
CA PRO A 142 4.02 7.96 -4.14
C PRO A 142 4.09 9.15 -3.16
N ILE A 143 3.15 10.09 -3.23
CA ILE A 143 3.10 11.29 -2.38
C ILE A 143 2.72 10.91 -0.94
N PHE A 144 1.89 9.89 -0.77
CA PHE A 144 1.34 9.51 0.53
C PHE A 144 1.78 8.11 0.96
N PRO A 145 2.07 7.90 2.25
CA PRO A 145 2.36 6.56 2.78
C PRO A 145 1.18 5.61 2.58
N PHE A 146 1.47 4.41 2.03
CA PHE A 146 0.46 3.41 1.68
C PHE A 146 -0.51 3.07 2.83
N ASN A 147 0.04 2.83 4.03
CA ASN A 147 -0.74 2.45 5.20
C ASN A 147 -1.69 3.56 5.62
N LEU A 148 -1.18 4.79 5.74
CA LEU A 148 -1.99 5.96 6.12
C LEU A 148 -3.14 6.18 5.12
N LEU A 149 -2.84 6.05 3.83
CA LEU A 149 -3.81 6.25 2.76
C LEU A 149 -4.95 5.23 2.82
N ASN A 150 -4.68 3.98 3.22
CA ASN A 150 -5.71 2.94 3.38
C ASN A 150 -6.77 3.34 4.43
N TYR A 151 -6.33 3.77 5.61
CA TYR A 151 -7.22 4.23 6.67
C TYR A 151 -7.89 5.56 6.32
N ALA A 152 -7.16 6.47 5.66
CA ALA A 152 -7.68 7.75 5.19
C ALA A 152 -8.83 7.56 4.18
N PHE A 153 -8.74 6.60 3.26
CA PHE A 153 -9.87 6.30 2.39
C PHE A 153 -11.02 5.61 3.11
N GLY A 154 -10.74 4.83 4.16
CA GLY A 154 -11.77 4.25 5.02
C GLY A 154 -12.68 5.31 5.65
N VAL A 155 -12.13 6.48 5.96
CA VAL A 155 -12.88 7.59 6.54
C VAL A 155 -13.63 8.46 5.53
N THR A 156 -13.40 8.33 4.22
CA THR A 156 -14.14 9.10 3.22
C THR A 156 -15.36 8.34 2.69
N GLN A 157 -16.17 9.00 1.86
CA GLN A 157 -17.31 8.37 1.16
C GLN A 157 -16.90 7.45 -0.02
N VAL A 158 -15.61 7.11 -0.21
CA VAL A 158 -15.18 6.18 -1.27
C VAL A 158 -15.91 4.86 -1.08
N SER A 159 -16.64 4.36 -2.07
CA SER A 159 -17.28 3.04 -1.97
C SER A 159 -16.23 1.92 -1.93
N LEU A 160 -16.54 0.78 -1.28
CA LEU A 160 -15.61 -0.35 -1.25
C LEU A 160 -15.23 -0.83 -2.66
N LYS A 161 -16.19 -0.80 -3.59
CA LYS A 161 -15.97 -1.16 -5.00
C LYS A 161 -14.97 -0.22 -5.66
N ASP A 162 -15.16 1.08 -5.50
CA ASP A 162 -14.26 2.10 -6.05
C ASP A 162 -12.87 2.00 -5.46
N TYR A 163 -12.77 1.67 -4.16
CA TYR A 163 -11.50 1.47 -3.49
C TYR A 163 -10.72 0.28 -4.05
N ILE A 164 -11.40 -0.86 -4.26
CA ILE A 164 -10.77 -2.06 -4.84
C ILE A 164 -10.36 -1.80 -6.29
N LEU A 165 -11.23 -1.17 -7.09
CA LEU A 165 -10.92 -0.80 -8.48
C LEU A 165 -9.75 0.18 -8.57
N GLY A 166 -9.74 1.21 -7.73
CA GLY A 166 -8.64 2.17 -7.67
C GLY A 166 -7.34 1.55 -7.15
N SER A 167 -7.41 0.47 -6.38
CA SER A 167 -6.21 -0.24 -5.89
C SER A 167 -5.42 -0.91 -7.01
N LEU A 168 -5.96 -1.05 -8.22
CA LEU A 168 -5.18 -1.44 -9.41
C LEU A 168 -4.02 -0.47 -9.71
N GLY A 169 -4.09 0.76 -9.21
CA GLY A 169 -2.99 1.73 -9.30
C GLY A 169 -1.72 1.30 -8.56
N ILE A 170 -1.74 0.26 -7.72
CA ILE A 170 -0.53 -0.26 -7.06
C ILE A 170 0.34 -1.11 -7.99
N ILE A 171 -0.21 -1.60 -9.11
CA ILE A 171 0.45 -2.61 -9.96
C ILE A 171 1.81 -2.15 -10.48
N PRO A 172 1.97 -0.97 -11.11
CA PRO A 172 3.25 -0.57 -11.68
C PRO A 172 4.35 -0.46 -10.61
N GLY A 173 4.01 0.17 -9.47
CA GLY A 173 4.92 0.29 -8.33
C GLY A 173 5.26 -1.09 -7.75
N THR A 174 4.28 -1.97 -7.62
CA THR A 174 4.51 -3.34 -7.09
C THR A 174 5.48 -4.11 -7.98
N VAL A 175 5.24 -4.14 -9.29
CA VAL A 175 6.12 -4.83 -10.25
C VAL A 175 7.54 -4.27 -10.17
N MET A 176 7.70 -2.94 -10.12
CA MET A 176 9.01 -2.31 -10.00
C MET A 176 9.76 -2.76 -8.73
N TYR A 177 9.11 -2.69 -7.55
CA TYR A 177 9.74 -3.10 -6.29
C TYR A 177 10.03 -4.60 -6.24
N VAL A 178 9.12 -5.45 -6.75
CA VAL A 178 9.35 -6.90 -6.84
C VAL A 178 10.52 -7.20 -7.78
N TYR A 179 10.63 -6.51 -8.91
CA TYR A 179 11.76 -6.66 -9.84
C TYR A 179 13.08 -6.36 -9.14
N ILE A 180 13.16 -5.24 -8.42
CA ILE A 180 14.35 -4.85 -7.64
C ILE A 180 14.69 -5.94 -6.61
N GLY A 181 13.69 -6.47 -5.90
CA GLY A 181 13.88 -7.56 -4.94
C GLY A 181 14.39 -8.86 -5.57
N SER A 182 13.85 -9.23 -6.73
CA SER A 182 14.30 -10.42 -7.47
C SER A 182 15.77 -10.29 -7.90
N LEU A 183 16.19 -9.09 -8.32
CA LEU A 183 17.57 -8.85 -8.73
C LEU A 183 18.57 -9.01 -7.57
N ALA A 184 18.18 -8.62 -6.36
CA ALA A 184 19.00 -8.80 -5.16
C ALA A 184 19.32 -10.29 -4.89
N THR A 185 18.38 -11.19 -5.18
CA THR A 185 18.60 -12.64 -5.03
C THR A 185 19.53 -13.17 -6.12
N ASN A 186 19.35 -12.73 -7.36
CA ASN A 186 20.24 -13.10 -8.47
C ASN A 186 21.69 -12.71 -8.17
N LEU A 187 21.94 -11.51 -7.62
CA LEU A 187 23.28 -11.06 -7.19
C LEU A 187 23.91 -12.00 -6.16
N THR A 188 23.15 -12.47 -5.17
CA THR A 188 23.66 -13.40 -4.16
C THR A 188 23.97 -14.78 -4.73
N MET A 189 23.18 -15.23 -5.72
CA MET A 189 23.35 -16.52 -6.37
C MET A 189 24.59 -16.57 -7.27
N LEU A 190 25.07 -15.42 -7.78
CA LEU A 190 26.34 -15.32 -8.53
C LEU A 190 27.56 -15.74 -7.71
N ASN A 191 27.51 -15.55 -6.39
CA ASN A 191 28.62 -15.89 -5.48
C ASN A 191 28.63 -17.37 -5.09
N THR A 192 27.62 -18.13 -5.52
CA THR A 192 27.52 -19.59 -5.34
C THR A 192 27.95 -20.31 -6.61
N SER A 193 28.80 -21.33 -6.46
CA SER A 193 29.60 -22.01 -7.48
C SER A 193 28.84 -22.79 -8.58
N ASN A 194 27.52 -22.61 -8.71
CA ASN A 194 26.65 -23.41 -9.59
C ASN A 194 26.15 -22.64 -10.83
N HIS A 195 26.84 -21.58 -11.23
CA HIS A 195 26.44 -20.74 -12.36
C HIS A 195 26.99 -21.28 -13.71
N PRO A 196 26.32 -21.02 -14.85
CA PRO A 196 26.70 -21.57 -16.14
C PRO A 196 28.15 -21.25 -16.48
N SER A 197 28.91 -22.25 -16.91
CA SER A 197 30.34 -22.19 -17.25
C SER A 197 30.69 -21.30 -18.47
N ASN A 198 29.73 -20.52 -19.00
CA ASN A 198 29.90 -19.64 -20.16
C ASN A 198 29.79 -18.16 -19.75
N PRO A 199 30.94 -17.46 -19.57
CA PRO A 199 30.97 -16.04 -19.19
C PRO A 199 30.18 -15.10 -20.11
N GLN A 200 30.08 -15.41 -21.40
CA GLN A 200 29.33 -14.61 -22.38
C GLN A 200 27.82 -14.70 -22.19
N ALA A 201 27.28 -15.87 -21.82
CA ALA A 201 25.85 -16.04 -21.54
C ALA A 201 25.45 -15.28 -20.27
N GLN A 202 26.31 -15.30 -19.25
CA GLN A 202 26.09 -14.56 -18.00
C GLN A 202 26.01 -13.05 -18.23
N ILE A 203 26.93 -12.46 -19.00
CA ILE A 203 26.90 -11.03 -19.33
C ILE A 203 25.60 -10.68 -20.08
N GLY A 204 25.17 -11.53 -21.02
CA GLY A 204 23.90 -11.35 -21.74
C GLY A 204 22.68 -11.33 -20.82
N GLU A 205 22.59 -12.26 -19.87
CA GLU A 205 21.50 -12.30 -18.89
C GLU A 205 21.45 -11.05 -18.00
N TRP A 206 22.61 -10.58 -17.52
CA TRP A 206 22.69 -9.35 -16.72
C TRP A 206 22.30 -8.11 -17.52
N VAL A 207 22.74 -8.01 -18.76
CA VAL A 207 22.37 -6.91 -19.66
C VAL A 207 20.86 -6.90 -19.86
N ILE A 208 20.23 -8.05 -20.12
CA ILE A 208 18.76 -8.15 -20.30
C ILE A 208 18.02 -7.74 -19.01
N GLN A 209 18.49 -8.20 -17.84
CA GLN A 209 17.86 -7.86 -16.56
C GLN A 209 18.00 -6.38 -16.20
N ILE A 210 19.17 -5.78 -16.42
CA ILE A 210 19.40 -4.35 -16.16
C ILE A 210 18.57 -3.51 -17.14
N LEU A 211 18.57 -3.84 -18.43
CA LEU A 211 17.74 -3.14 -19.42
C LEU A 211 16.25 -3.26 -19.09
N GLY A 212 15.80 -4.45 -18.69
CA GLY A 212 14.42 -4.69 -18.23
C GLY A 212 14.06 -3.86 -16.99
N LEU A 213 14.98 -3.74 -16.02
CA LEU A 213 14.80 -2.89 -14.86
C LEU A 213 14.71 -1.41 -15.25
N ILE A 214 15.62 -0.92 -16.09
CA ILE A 214 15.61 0.47 -16.58
C ILE A 214 14.28 0.76 -17.28
N ALA A 215 13.83 -0.12 -18.16
CA ALA A 215 12.53 0.02 -18.84
C ALA A 215 11.36 0.04 -17.84
N THR A 216 11.36 -0.86 -16.86
CA THR A 216 10.32 -0.94 -15.82
C THR A 216 10.27 0.33 -14.97
N VAL A 217 11.43 0.84 -14.56
CA VAL A 217 11.56 2.09 -13.79
C VAL A 217 11.11 3.27 -14.63
N ALA A 218 11.54 3.37 -15.89
CA ALA A 218 11.14 4.45 -16.80
C ALA A 218 9.62 4.49 -17.02
N VAL A 219 9.00 3.34 -17.28
CA VAL A 219 7.55 3.20 -17.43
C VAL A 219 6.83 3.58 -16.13
N THR A 220 7.31 3.10 -14.98
CA THR A 220 6.71 3.40 -13.68
C THR A 220 6.80 4.89 -13.35
N ILE A 221 7.94 5.53 -13.60
CA ILE A 221 8.13 6.97 -13.42
C ILE A 221 7.23 7.76 -14.37
N TYR A 222 7.13 7.34 -15.63
CA TYR A 222 6.25 8.00 -16.61
C TYR A 222 4.78 7.96 -16.15
N ILE A 223 4.28 6.77 -15.80
CA ILE A 223 2.90 6.61 -15.30
C ILE A 223 2.69 7.45 -14.04
N THR A 224 3.65 7.43 -13.11
CA THR A 224 3.61 8.22 -11.88
C THR A 224 3.50 9.71 -12.16
N LYS A 225 4.32 10.24 -13.10
CA LYS A 225 4.28 11.66 -13.49
C LYS A 225 2.95 12.05 -14.12
N VAL A 226 2.40 11.20 -14.99
CA VAL A 226 1.08 11.41 -15.59
C VAL A 226 -0.01 11.41 -14.51
N ALA A 227 0.05 10.47 -13.56
CA ALA A 227 -0.91 10.40 -12.46
C ALA A 227 -0.81 11.62 -11.53
N GLN A 228 0.41 12.09 -11.20
CA GLN A 228 0.63 13.31 -10.43
C GLN A 228 0.01 14.54 -11.09
N LYS A 229 0.18 14.67 -12.41
CA LYS A 229 -0.40 15.78 -13.18
C LYS A 229 -1.93 15.72 -13.17
N ALA A 230 -2.51 14.54 -13.41
CA ALA A 230 -3.95 14.32 -13.38
C ALA A 230 -4.55 14.53 -11.98
N LEU A 231 -3.83 14.14 -10.92
CA LEU A 231 -4.25 14.36 -9.53
C LEU A 231 -4.29 15.85 -9.21
N LYS A 232 -3.25 16.62 -9.54
CA LYS A 232 -3.21 18.07 -9.33
C LYS A 232 -4.37 18.78 -10.04
N GLN A 233 -4.66 18.40 -11.29
CA GLN A 233 -5.80 18.95 -12.04
C GLN A 233 -7.14 18.62 -11.37
N THR A 234 -7.31 17.38 -10.91
CA THR A 234 -8.54 16.95 -10.22
C THR A 234 -8.75 17.73 -8.93
N VAL A 235 -7.70 17.92 -8.12
CA VAL A 235 -7.76 18.72 -6.88
C VAL A 235 -8.08 20.18 -7.17
N ALA A 236 -7.44 20.78 -8.18
CA ALA A 236 -7.69 22.19 -8.55
C ALA A 236 -9.14 22.43 -9.02
N ILE A 237 -9.73 21.50 -9.78
CA ILE A 237 -11.14 21.60 -10.22
C ILE A 237 -12.09 21.57 -9.02
N VAL A 238 -11.79 20.73 -8.03
CA VAL A 238 -12.60 20.63 -6.81
C VAL A 238 -12.51 21.91 -5.99
N GLU A 239 -11.32 22.48 -5.80
CA GLU A 239 -11.15 23.75 -5.09
C GLU A 239 -11.93 24.90 -5.75
N ILE A 240 -11.90 25.01 -7.09
CA ILE A 240 -12.64 26.05 -7.84
C ILE A 240 -14.16 25.87 -7.72
N THR A 241 -14.64 24.62 -7.69
CA THR A 241 -16.07 24.32 -7.60
C THR A 241 -16.62 24.62 -6.21
N ASP A 242 -15.84 24.36 -5.16
CA ASP A 242 -16.19 24.67 -3.77
C ASP A 242 -16.29 26.19 -3.55
N ASP A 243 -15.32 26.97 -4.05
CA ASP A 243 -15.29 28.43 -3.91
C ASP A 243 -16.53 29.10 -4.55
N ARG A 244 -16.90 28.64 -5.76
CA ARG A 244 -18.10 29.12 -6.47
C ARG A 244 -19.43 28.75 -5.80
N SER A 245 -19.43 27.71 -4.97
CA SER A 245 -20.63 27.29 -4.23
C SER A 245 -20.81 28.08 -2.93
N ASN A 246 -19.74 28.64 -2.38
CA ASN A 246 -19.76 29.47 -1.17
C ASN A 246 -20.04 30.96 -1.45
N GLU A 247 -19.95 31.42 -2.71
CA GLU A 247 -20.32 32.78 -3.15
C GLU A 247 -21.81 32.95 -3.50
N LYS A 248 -22.61 31.87 -3.49
CA LYS A 248 -24.06 31.90 -3.79
C LYS A 248 -24.90 31.66 -2.55
#